data_AF-A0A961G7L3-F1
#
_entry.id   AF-A0A961G7L3-F1
#
_cell.length_a   1.000
_cell.length_b   1.000
_cell.length_c   1.000
_cell.angle_alpha   90.00
_cell.angle_beta   90.00
_cell.angle_gamma   90.00
#
_symmetry.space_group_name_H-M   'P 1'
#
loop_
_entity.id
_entity.type
_entity.pdbx_description
1 polymer ?
#
loop_
_entity_poly.entity_id
_entity_poly.type
_entity_poly.pdbx_seq_one_letter_code
_entity_poly.pdbx_strand_id
1 'polypeptide(L)' 'MQGVIKAFDPITGTGSLVADTDLAEYELAPDALEGSIFRMLRPGQRVVFDVAGNQATALRLGSEVDMHTPTGDLGAG' A
#
# COMPACT_ATOMS: atom_id res chain seq x y z
N MET A 1 -1.45 -8.60 2.40
CA MET A 1 0.04 -8.63 2.54
C MET A 1 0.57 -7.20 2.56
N GLN A 2 1.80 -6.99 3.04
CA GLN A 2 2.45 -5.67 3.04
C GLN A 2 3.72 -5.70 2.20
N GLY A 3 4.03 -4.58 1.56
CA GLY A 3 5.21 -4.45 0.72
C GLY A 3 5.57 -3.01 0.43
N VAL A 4 6.65 -2.86 -0.34
CA VAL A 4 7.21 -1.57 -0.74
C VAL A 4 7.12 -1.47 -2.26
N ILE A 5 6.58 -0.35 -2.76
CA ILE A 5 6.59 -0.06 -4.20
C ILE A 5 8.04 0.04 -4.67
N LYS A 6 8.41 -0.78 -5.65
CA LYS A 6 9.75 -0.75 -6.25
C LYS A 6 9.79 0.18 -7.45
N ALA A 7 8.75 0.12 -8.29
CA ALA A 7 8.59 0.97 -9.45
C ALA A 7 7.10 1.14 -9.77
N PHE A 8 6.74 2.30 -10.29
CA PHE A 8 5.39 2.58 -10.78
C PHE A 8 5.49 3.57 -11.93
N ASP A 9 4.86 3.22 -13.05
CA ASP A 9 4.69 4.08 -14.20
C ASP A 9 3.25 4.65 -14.19
N PRO A 10 3.08 5.96 -13.99
CA PRO A 10 1.76 6.58 -13.94
C PRO A 10 1.11 6.76 -15.31
N ILE A 11 1.84 6.58 -16.41
CA ILE A 11 1.31 6.72 -17.77
C ILE A 11 0.60 5.42 -18.17
N THR A 12 1.21 4.28 -17.89
CA THR A 12 0.65 2.95 -18.17
C THR A 12 -0.19 2.41 -17.00
N GLY A 13 0.01 2.92 -15.79
CA GLY A 13 -0.58 2.39 -14.57
C GLY A 13 0.04 1.07 -14.11
N THR A 14 1.15 0.67 -14.72
CA THR A 14 1.86 -0.57 -14.38
C THR A 14 2.96 -0.31 -13.36
N GLY A 15 3.36 -1.35 -12.65
CA GLY A 15 4.49 -1.26 -11.74
C GLY A 15 4.69 -2.55 -10.98
N SER A 16 5.61 -2.52 -10.03
CA SER A 16 5.97 -3.69 -9.24
C SER A 16 6.25 -3.29 -7.80
N LEU A 17 5.97 -4.20 -6.89
CA LEU A 17 6.28 -4.05 -5.48
C LEU A 17 7.02 -5.28 -4.96
N VAL A 18 7.70 -5.12 -3.83
CA VAL A 18 8.38 -6.21 -3.14
C VAL A 18 7.65 -6.45 -1.83
N ALA A 19 7.24 -7.70 -1.58
CA ALA A 19 6.61 -8.08 -0.34
C ALA A 19 7.61 -8.06 0.81
N ASP A 20 7.19 -7.56 1.97
CA ASP A 20 8.03 -7.51 3.18
C ASP A 20 8.30 -8.91 3.75
N THR A 21 7.34 -9.83 3.57
CA THR A 21 7.37 -11.17 4.18
C THR A 21 8.38 -12.12 3.54
N ASP A 22 8.47 -12.13 2.21
CA ASP A 22 9.28 -13.11 1.46
C ASP A 22 10.27 -12.43 0.50
N LEU A 23 10.27 -11.09 0.43
CA LEU A 23 11.04 -10.32 -0.56
C LEU A 23 10.72 -10.69 -2.01
N ALA A 24 9.61 -11.40 -2.25
CA ALA A 24 9.10 -11.72 -3.57
C ALA A 24 8.57 -10.47 -4.28
N GLU A 25 8.81 -10.40 -5.59
CA GLU A 25 8.35 -9.32 -6.45
C GLU A 25 6.98 -9.65 -7.03
N TYR A 26 6.05 -8.71 -6.92
CA TYR A 26 4.70 -8.81 -7.46
C TYR A 26 4.45 -7.65 -8.42
N GLU A 27 3.85 -7.97 -9.57
CA GLU A 27 3.39 -6.95 -10.52
C GLU A 27 2.07 -6.34 -10.03
N LEU A 28 1.90 -5.04 -10.20
CA LEU A 28 0.64 -4.36 -9.94
C LEU A 28 -0.38 -4.79 -11.00
N ALA A 29 -1.54 -5.25 -10.55
CA ALA A 29 -2.67 -5.43 -11.44
C ALA A 29 -3.06 -4.07 -12.05
N PRO A 30 -3.59 -4.04 -13.29
CA PRO A 30 -4.09 -2.80 -13.89
C PRO A 30 -5.22 -2.17 -13.07
N ASP A 31 -5.95 -3.00 -12.33
CA ASP A 31 -7.04 -2.62 -11.43
C ASP A 31 -6.58 -2.40 -9.98
N ALA A 32 -5.28 -2.46 -9.70
CA ALA A 32 -4.81 -2.50 -8.32
C ALA A 32 -5.08 -1.20 -7.53
N LEU A 33 -5.34 -0.10 -8.24
CA LEU A 33 -5.73 1.19 -7.70
C LEU A 33 -7.25 1.42 -7.72
N GLU A 34 -8.03 0.52 -8.32
CA GLU A 34 -9.48 0.66 -8.36
C GLU A 34 -10.05 0.57 -6.93
N GLY A 35 -10.94 1.51 -6.58
CA GLY A 35 -11.45 1.66 -5.21
C GLY A 35 -10.42 2.14 -4.18
N SER A 36 -9.18 2.42 -4.57
CA SER A 36 -8.11 2.88 -3.68
C SER A 36 -8.01 4.40 -3.67
N ILE A 37 -7.57 4.98 -2.55
CA ILE A 37 -7.33 6.43 -2.46
C ILE A 37 -6.08 6.88 -3.24
N PHE A 38 -5.21 5.93 -3.55
CA PHE A 38 -3.98 6.21 -4.28
C PHE A 38 -4.27 6.61 -5.72
N ARG A 39 -3.89 7.84 -6.06
CA ARG A 39 -3.85 8.33 -7.45
C ARG A 39 -2.46 8.19 -8.08
N MET A 40 -1.45 7.94 -7.25
CA MET A 40 -0.05 7.83 -7.65
C MET A 40 0.69 6.99 -6.60
N LEU A 41 1.65 6.18 -7.05
CA LEU A 41 2.55 5.42 -6.18
C LEU A 41 3.99 5.86 -6.43
N ARG A 42 4.79 5.93 -5.36
CA ARG A 42 6.22 6.27 -5.46
C ARG A 42 7.10 5.11 -5.02
N PRO A 43 8.26 4.90 -5.66
CA PRO A 43 9.24 3.93 -5.20
C PRO A 43 9.63 4.24 -3.74
N GLY A 44 9.68 3.21 -2.90
CA GLY A 44 9.91 3.32 -1.46
C GLY A 44 8.64 3.52 -0.61
N GLN A 45 7.47 3.69 -1.22
CA GLN A 45 6.21 3.82 -0.49
C GLN A 45 5.75 2.45 0.04
N ARG A 46 5.45 2.37 1.34
CA ARG A 46 4.85 1.18 1.95
C ARG A 46 3.34 1.13 1.71
N VAL A 47 2.85 -0.01 1.25
CA VAL A 47 1.44 -0.26 0.98
C VAL A 47 1.03 -1.65 1.47
N VAL A 48 -0.25 -1.78 1.77
CA VAL A 48 -0.89 -3.09 1.96
C VAL A 48 -1.59 -3.44 0.66
N PHE A 49 -1.51 -4.69 0.23
CA PHE A 49 -2.10 -5.18 -1.01
C PHE A 49 -2.64 -6.59 -0.81
N ASP A 50 -3.53 -7.00 -1.69
CA ASP A 50 -3.99 -8.38 -1.81
C ASP A 50 -3.27 -9.08 -2.98
N VAL A 51 -3.19 -10.41 -2.96
CA VAL A 51 -2.48 -11.17 -3.99
C VAL A 51 -3.47 -12.07 -4.71
N ALA A 52 -3.66 -11.79 -6.00
CA ALA A 52 -4.42 -12.62 -6.91
C ALA A 52 -3.44 -13.31 -7.88
N GLY A 53 -3.00 -14.53 -7.52
CA GLY A 53 -2.00 -15.27 -8.29
C GLY A 53 -0.61 -14.63 -8.16
N ASN A 54 -0.12 -14.02 -9.25
CA ASN A 54 1.18 -13.35 -9.29
C ASN A 54 1.06 -11.81 -9.36
N GLN A 55 -0.15 -11.27 -9.13
CA GLN A 55 -0.43 -9.85 -9.20
C GLN A 55 -0.90 -9.30 -7.86
N ALA A 56 -0.44 -8.10 -7.53
CA ALA A 56 -0.88 -7.31 -6.40
C ALA A 56 -2.11 -6.48 -6.78
N THR A 57 -3.19 -6.59 -5.99
CA THR A 57 -4.45 -5.88 -6.18
C THR A 57 -4.91 -5.17 -4.89
N ALA A 58 -5.93 -4.33 -4.98
CA ALA A 58 -6.57 -3.64 -3.85
C ALA A 58 -5.57 -2.92 -2.92
N LEU A 59 -4.76 -2.02 -3.48
CA LEU A 59 -3.72 -1.31 -2.75
C LEU A 59 -4.30 -0.33 -1.72
N ARG A 60 -3.86 -0.47 -0.48
CA ARG A 60 -4.32 0.30 0.68
C ARG A 60 -3.15 0.93 1.41
N LEU A 61 -3.41 2.06 2.09
CA LEU A 61 -2.42 2.70 2.94
C LEU A 61 -1.92 1.70 3.96
N GLY A 62 -0.61 1.46 3.93
CA GLY A 62 0.08 0.65 4.92
C GLY A 62 0.21 1.44 6.21
N SER A 63 -0.90 1.55 6.92
CA SER A 63 -0.95 2.09 8.26
C SER A 63 -1.69 1.07 9.09
N GLU A 64 -0.93 0.41 9.95
CA GLU A 64 -1.45 0.03 11.25
C GLU A 64 -2.29 1.19 11.80
N VAL A 65 -3.36 0.83 12.48
CA VAL A 65 -4.45 1.68 12.99
C VAL A 65 -4.03 2.75 14.01
N ASP A 66 -2.79 3.22 14.02
CA ASP A 66 -2.29 4.36 14.80
C ASP A 66 -2.75 5.71 14.23
N MET A 67 -4.04 5.79 13.90
CA MET A 67 -4.80 7.03 14.04
C MET A 67 -5.75 6.91 15.23
N HIS A 68 -5.37 6.16 16.28
CA HIS A 68 -5.85 6.53 17.61
C HIS A 68 -5.10 7.78 18.02
N THR A 69 -5.64 8.91 17.57
CA THR A 69 -5.48 10.18 18.28
C THR A 69 -5.72 9.85 19.75
N PRO A 70 -4.76 10.06 20.68
CA PRO A 70 -5.03 9.84 22.08
C PRO A 70 -6.26 10.68 22.42
N THR A 71 -7.38 10.02 22.68
CA THR A 71 -8.58 10.65 23.24
C THR A 71 -8.12 11.34 24.50
N GLY A 72 -8.37 12.64 24.57
CA GLY A 72 -7.80 13.53 25.57
C GLY A 72 -7.96 12.99 26.98
N ASP A 73 -6.83 12.60 27.58
CA ASP A 73 -6.65 12.62 29.01
C ASP A 73 -5.94 13.93 29.36
N LEU A 74 -6.72 14.98 29.52
CA LEU A 74 -6.36 16.11 30.39
C LEU A 74 -7.50 16.29 31.38
N GLY A 75 -7.60 15.32 32.30
CA GLY A 75 -8.08 15.64 33.63
C GLY A 75 -7.04 16.51 34.31
N ALA A 76 -7.38 17.78 34.56
CA ALA A 76 -6.71 18.60 35.56
C ALA A 76 -7.61 19.77 35.97
N GLY A 77 -8.03 19.78 37.24
CA GLY A 77 -8.48 20.98 37.95
C GLY A 77 -9.94 20.98 38.35
#